data_AF-E9RVG2-F1
#
_entry.id   AF-E9RVG2-F1
#
_cell.length_a   1.000
_cell.length_b   1.000
_cell.length_c   1.000
_cell.angle_alpha   90.00
_cell.angle_beta   90.00
_cell.angle_gamma   90.00
#
_symmetry.space_group_name_H-M   'P 1'
#
loop_
_entity.id
_entity.type
_entity.pdbx_description
1 polymer ?
#
loop_
_entity_poly.entity_id
_entity_poly.type
_entity_poly.pdbx_seq_one_letter_code
_entity_poly.pdbx_strand_id
1 'polypeptide(L)' 'MEAEVKKYSFQEVRGIMASLAGKGKKAEAKALLTKYGASRLSDVKEKDYPALVAEAEVLANG' A
#
# COMPACT_ATOMS: atom_id res chain seq x y z
N MET A 1 16.17 16.55 3.05
CA MET A 1 14.98 16.45 2.19
C MET A 1 13.92 15.76 3.03
N GLU A 2 13.07 16.54 3.70
CA GLU A 2 11.89 15.99 4.36
C GLU A 2 10.98 15.48 3.25
N ALA A 3 10.77 14.17 3.19
CA ALA A 3 9.72 13.64 2.35
C ALA A 3 8.43 14.27 2.85
N GLU A 4 7.86 15.20 2.08
CA GLU A 4 6.48 15.64 2.27
C GLU A 4 5.65 14.36 2.31
N VAL A 5 5.20 13.99 3.51
CA VAL A 5 4.44 12.77 3.75
C VAL A 5 3.11 13.01 3.05
N LYS A 6 3.05 12.65 1.76
CA LYS A 6 1.82 12.66 0.98
C LYS A 6 0.79 11.89 1.79
N LYS A 7 -0.18 12.60 2.36
CA LYS A 7 -1.25 11.97 3.13
C LYS A 7 -2.18 11.32 2.12
N TYR A 8 -2.08 10.00 2.03
CA TYR A 8 -3.06 9.22 1.31
C TYR A 8 -4.28 9.00 2.20
N SER A 9 -5.47 9.05 1.63
CA SER A 9 -6.67 8.59 2.28
C SER A 9 -6.79 7.07 2.20
N PHE A 10 -7.51 6.45 3.15
CA PHE A 10 -7.78 5.01 3.10
C PHE A 10 -8.39 4.56 1.76
N GLN A 11 -9.22 5.41 1.15
CA GLN A 11 -9.86 5.13 -0.13
C GLN A 11 -8.85 5.05 -1.28
N GLU A 12 -7.89 5.99 -1.33
CA GLU A 12 -6.81 5.97 -2.32
C GLU A 12 -5.93 4.73 -2.17
N VAL A 13 -5.46 4.46 -0.94
CA VAL A 13 -4.62 3.28 -0.69
C VAL A 13 -5.35 1.99 -1.04
N ARG A 14 -6.66 1.91 -0.74
CA ARG A 14 -7.50 0.77 -1.09
C ARG A 14 -7.58 0.58 -2.59
N GLY A 15 -7.74 1.66 -3.36
CA GLY A 15 -7.74 1.61 -4.82
C GLY A 15 -6.43 1.03 -5.37
N ILE A 16 -5.30 1.50 -4.85
CA ILE A 16 -3.96 1.07 -5.28
C ILE A 16 -3.70 -0.39 -4.92
N MET A 17 -4.00 -0.79 -3.68
CA MET A 17 -3.91 -2.18 -3.23
C MET A 17 -4.83 -3.12 -4.03
N ALA A 18 -6.06 -2.69 -4.34
CA ALA A 18 -6.99 -3.45 -5.15
C ALA A 18 -6.48 -3.61 -6.58
N SER A 19 -5.90 -2.56 -7.15
CA SER A 19 -5.29 -2.59 -8.49
C SER A 19 -4.11 -3.56 -8.52
N LEU A 20 -3.21 -3.51 -7.53
CA LEU A 20 -2.10 -4.45 -7.38
C LEU A 20 -2.58 -5.90 -7.30
N ALA A 21 -3.57 -6.18 -6.45
CA ALA A 21 -4.19 -7.49 -6.33
C ALA A 21 -4.88 -7.94 -7.65
N GLY A 22 -5.50 -7.01 -8.38
CA GLY A 22 -6.14 -7.24 -9.67
C GLY A 22 -5.15 -7.64 -10.77
N LYS A 23 -3.91 -7.16 -10.70
CA LYS A 23 -2.80 -7.55 -11.60
C LYS A 23 -2.22 -8.94 -11.31
N GLY A 24 -2.79 -9.69 -10.37
CA GLY A 24 -2.29 -11.01 -9.96
C GLY A 24 -1.24 -10.97 -8.84
N LYS A 25 -0.82 -9.77 -8.40
CA LYS A 25 0.18 -9.58 -7.33
C LYS A 25 -0.45 -9.62 -5.92
N LYS A 26 -1.45 -10.49 -5.71
CA LYS A 26 -2.13 -10.67 -4.42
C LYS A 26 -1.18 -11.11 -3.31
N ALA A 27 -0.23 -11.99 -3.63
CA ALA A 27 0.78 -12.47 -2.67
C ALA A 27 1.66 -11.30 -2.19
N GLU A 28 2.11 -10.46 -3.12
CA GLU A 28 2.92 -9.29 -2.81
C GLU A 28 2.13 -8.24 -2.03
N ALA A 29 0.88 -7.95 -2.42
CA ALA A 29 0.01 -7.05 -1.66
C ALA A 29 -0.14 -7.50 -0.19
N LYS A 30 -0.31 -8.80 0.04
CA LYS A 30 -0.40 -9.37 1.39
C LYS A 30 0.94 -9.31 2.13
N ALA A 31 2.05 -9.57 1.46
CA ALA A 31 3.38 -9.44 2.03
C ALA A 31 3.67 -7.99 2.45
N LEU A 32 3.24 -7.02 1.64
CA LEU A 32 3.29 -5.59 1.93
C LEU A 32 2.55 -5.28 3.23
N LEU A 33 1.26 -5.63 3.32
CA LEU A 33 0.48 -5.44 4.53
C LEU A 33 1.18 -6.04 5.76
N THR A 34 1.68 -7.28 5.62
CA THR A 34 2.36 -8.01 6.70
C THR A 34 3.66 -7.31 7.12
N LYS A 35 4.41 -6.73 6.19
CA LYS A 35 5.62 -5.93 6.44
C LYS A 35 5.33 -4.70 7.31
N TYR A 36 4.15 -4.10 7.14
CA TYR A 36 3.66 -3.02 7.99
C TYR A 36 2.95 -3.51 9.28
N GLY A 37 3.01 -4.82 9.56
CA GLY A 37 2.39 -5.43 10.74
C GLY A 37 0.87 -5.56 10.64
N ALA A 38 0.32 -5.47 9.44
CA ALA A 38 -1.11 -5.51 9.17
C ALA A 38 -1.50 -6.77 8.39
N SER A 39 -2.67 -7.35 8.67
CA SER A 39 -3.19 -8.46 7.86
C SER A 39 -4.08 -7.98 6.69
N ARG A 40 -4.60 -6.76 6.80
CA ARG A 40 -5.53 -6.10 5.88
C ARG A 40 -5.30 -4.61 5.94
N LEU A 41 -5.71 -3.91 4.88
CA LEU A 41 -5.47 -2.48 4.76
C LEU A 41 -6.06 -1.66 5.92
N SER A 42 -7.19 -2.10 6.49
CA SER A 42 -7.82 -1.42 7.64
C SER A 42 -6.99 -1.44 8.92
N ASP A 43 -6.01 -2.34 9.02
CA ASP A 43 -5.13 -2.44 10.17
C ASP A 43 -3.82 -1.63 9.96
N VAL A 44 -3.60 -1.09 8.75
CA VAL A 44 -2.44 -0.24 8.44
C VAL A 44 -2.68 1.16 9.00
N LYS A 45 -1.66 1.74 9.63
CA LYS A 45 -1.75 3.10 10.17
C LYS A 45 -1.63 4.12 9.05
N GLU A 46 -2.35 5.23 9.16
CA GLU A 46 -2.36 6.28 8.14
C GLU A 46 -0.96 6.87 7.86
N LYS A 47 -0.08 6.87 8.86
CA LYS A 47 1.32 7.27 8.72
C LYS A 47 2.14 6.35 7.80
N ASP A 48 1.73 5.10 7.67
CA ASP A 48 2.41 4.08 6.88
C ASP A 48 1.84 3.98 5.45
N TYR A 49 0.68 4.60 5.19
CA TYR A 49 0.06 4.65 3.86
C TYR A 49 0.99 5.14 2.75
N PRO A 50 1.71 6.27 2.88
CA PRO A 50 2.59 6.73 1.80
C PRO A 50 3.70 5.73 1.47
N ALA A 51 4.28 5.08 2.47
CA ALA A 51 5.31 4.08 2.25
C ALA A 51 4.73 2.81 1.60
N LEU A 52 3.57 2.36 2.08
CA LEU A 52 2.85 1.22 1.51
C LEU A 52 2.42 1.47 0.07
N VAL A 53 1.91 2.66 -0.23
CA VAL A 53 1.50 3.04 -1.60
C VAL A 53 2.70 3.08 -2.53
N ALA A 54 3.80 3.71 -2.15
CA ALA A 54 4.99 3.78 -2.99
C ALA A 54 5.49 2.40 -3.39
N GLU A 55 5.58 1.46 -2.44
CA GLU A 55 5.95 0.07 -2.74
C GLU A 55 4.90 -0.61 -3.63
N ALA A 56 3.61 -0.42 -3.34
CA ALA A 56 2.53 -1.01 -4.12
C ALA A 56 2.49 -0.52 -5.57
N GLU A 57 2.76 0.76 -5.81
CA GLU A 57 2.81 1.35 -7.16
C GLU A 57 4.00 0.83 -7.95
N VAL A 58 5.17 0.67 -7.30
CA VAL A 58 6.35 0.06 -7.94
C VAL A 58 6.03 -1.37 -8.38
N LEU A 59 5.40 -2.16 -7.51
CA LEU A 59 4.97 -3.51 -7.85
C LEU A 59 3.86 -3.50 -8.89
N ALA A 60 2.91 -2.57 -8.84
CA ALA A 60 1.83 -2.54 -9.82
C ALA A 60 2.32 -2.17 -11.23
N ASN A 61 3.36 -1.33 -11.34
CA ASN A 61 3.88 -0.85 -12.63
C ASN A 61 5.03 -1.71 -13.19
N GLY A 62 5.54 -2.67 -12.42
CA GLY A 62 6.54 -3.65 -12.85
C GLY A 62 5.97 -4.96 -13.36
#